data_AF-A0A9Q2NXJ3-F1
#
_entry.id   AF-A0A9Q2NXJ3-F1
#
_cell.length_a   1.000
_cell.length_b   1.000
_cell.length_c   1.000
_cell.angle_alpha   90.00
_cell.angle_beta   90.00
_cell.angle_gamma   90.00
#
_symmetry.space_group_name_H-M   'P 1'
#
loop_
_entity.id
_entity.type
_entity.pdbx_description
1 polymer ?
#
loop_
_entity_poly.entity_id
_entity_poly.type
_entity_poly.pdbx_seq_one_letter_code
_entity_poly.pdbx_strand_id
1 'polypeptide(L)'
;MTGNLRRFGRTIGIDYSGAETADSSLKALRVYQTCGEAPAFEVLPPPGPKKYWTRRGLAAWLVEILDGKVPTIVGIDHGFSFPMRYFERYGLVPEWPSFLDDFCFHWPTDKAHTYVDFVRNGSVGYGDARIGERRWRRMTEDATGSAKSVFHFDVKGSVAKSTHAGLPWLRHIRAARPEAHIWPFDGWQPAIGASVIVEVYPKLWSDKYPVEDRTVDQHDAYSVARWLKEADRSGVLQDAFAPPGFGAVAATAVVEGWILGAEWPPVKRKEPGGRNRTTAKPKTTRSGYVNRNNQVVLGCTGEPGNDHNQILYILQCHNCGARYGANGSDVFQRKCPQCGGGRPGLDWAQQPSRD
;
A
#
# COMPACT_ATOMS: atom_id res chain seq x y z
N MET A 1 -15.14 -28.02 25.78
CA MET A 1 -14.88 -26.90 24.86
C MET A 1 -13.64 -26.18 25.35
N THR A 2 -12.47 -26.51 24.82
CA THR A 2 -11.22 -25.79 25.12
C THR A 2 -11.31 -24.44 24.41
N GLY A 3 -11.80 -23.41 25.11
CA GLY A 3 -11.71 -22.05 24.59
C GLY A 3 -10.23 -21.74 24.35
N ASN A 4 -9.87 -21.35 23.13
CA ASN A 4 -8.50 -20.93 22.83
C ASN A 4 -8.10 -19.84 23.83
N LEU A 5 -7.10 -20.14 24.67
CA LEU A 5 -6.48 -19.11 25.51
C LEU A 5 -5.90 -18.05 24.58
N ARG A 6 -6.17 -16.79 24.87
CA ARG A 6 -5.58 -15.66 24.15
C ARG A 6 -4.06 -15.67 24.29
N ARG A 7 -3.39 -15.34 23.20
CA ARG A 7 -1.94 -15.22 23.16
C ARG A 7 -1.45 -13.88 23.67
N PHE A 8 -2.24 -12.82 23.47
CA PHE A 8 -1.87 -11.46 23.83
C PHE A 8 -2.75 -10.92 24.97
N GLY A 9 -2.09 -10.44 26.03
CA GLY A 9 -2.77 -9.76 27.14
C GLY A 9 -3.19 -8.33 26.78
N ARG A 10 -2.54 -7.75 25.77
CA ARG A 10 -2.78 -6.40 25.26
C ARG A 10 -2.73 -6.37 23.73
N THR A 11 -3.67 -5.65 23.12
CA THR A 11 -3.60 -5.32 21.68
C THR A 11 -3.59 -3.81 21.51
N ILE A 12 -2.80 -3.33 20.56
CA ILE A 12 -2.66 -1.90 20.25
C ILE A 12 -2.83 -1.71 18.74
N GLY A 13 -3.66 -0.74 18.36
CA GLY A 13 -3.80 -0.28 16.98
C GLY A 13 -3.39 1.17 16.86
N ILE A 14 -2.58 1.47 15.85
CA ILE A 14 -2.00 2.79 15.62
C ILE A 14 -2.30 3.23 14.19
N ASP A 15 -3.03 4.34 14.06
CA ASP A 15 -3.05 5.10 12.82
C ASP A 15 -1.86 6.08 12.86
N TYR A 16 -0.86 5.84 12.01
CA TYR A 16 0.43 6.49 12.11
C TYR A 16 0.52 7.72 11.20
N SER A 17 0.90 8.86 11.75
CA SER A 17 1.00 10.10 10.99
C SER A 17 2.45 10.42 10.61
N GLY A 18 2.68 10.66 9.32
CA GLY A 18 3.92 11.23 8.80
C GLY A 18 3.88 12.74 8.63
N ALA A 19 2.90 13.42 9.22
CA ALA A 19 2.81 14.87 9.19
C ALA A 19 3.89 15.50 10.08
N GLU A 20 4.36 16.68 9.65
CA GLU A 20 5.29 17.53 10.38
C GLU A 20 6.56 16.82 10.90
N THR A 21 7.10 17.30 12.02
CA THR A 21 8.33 16.80 12.66
C THR A 21 8.03 15.68 13.65
N ALA A 22 9.07 14.99 14.12
CA ALA A 22 8.92 13.96 15.14
C ALA A 22 8.41 14.47 16.50
N ASP A 23 8.54 15.78 16.76
CA ASP A 23 8.23 16.44 18.04
C ASP A 23 6.95 17.31 17.97
N SER A 24 6.30 17.34 16.81
CA SER A 24 5.01 17.99 16.59
C SER A 24 3.87 17.23 17.27
N SER A 25 2.86 17.95 17.77
CA SER A 25 1.63 17.36 18.35
C SER A 25 0.67 16.95 17.23
N LEU A 26 0.65 15.69 16.84
CA LEU A 26 0.02 15.23 15.60
C LEU A 26 -1.43 14.78 15.82
N LYS A 27 -2.40 15.58 15.33
CA LYS A 27 -3.84 15.25 15.44
C LYS A 27 -4.22 13.92 14.76
N ALA A 28 -3.51 13.52 13.70
CA ALA A 28 -3.78 12.29 12.98
C ALA A 28 -3.03 11.08 13.56
N LEU A 29 -2.14 11.26 14.55
CA LEU A 29 -1.47 10.13 15.21
C LEU A 29 -2.37 9.62 16.34
N ARG A 30 -3.00 8.46 16.14
CA ARG A 30 -4.00 7.89 17.05
C ARG A 30 -3.59 6.53 17.55
N VAL A 31 -3.87 6.27 18.83
CA VAL A 31 -3.52 5.01 19.51
C VAL A 31 -4.76 4.51 20.22
N TYR A 32 -5.15 3.27 19.92
CA TYR A 32 -6.19 2.56 20.66
C TYR A 32 -5.61 1.29 21.24
N GLN A 33 -6.06 0.91 22.43
CA GLN A 33 -5.66 -0.34 23.05
C GLN A 33 -6.83 -1.14 23.59
N THR A 34 -6.63 -2.45 23.71
CA THR A 34 -7.46 -3.34 24.53
C THR A 34 -6.60 -4.02 25.59
N CYS A 35 -7.16 -4.21 26.78
CA CYS A 35 -6.53 -4.97 27.86
C CYS A 35 -7.51 -6.07 28.29
N GLY A 36 -7.13 -7.34 28.10
CA GLY A 36 -8.03 -8.47 28.36
C GLY A 36 -9.37 -8.33 27.63
N GLU A 37 -10.48 -8.51 28.33
CA GLU A 37 -11.82 -8.47 27.72
C GLU A 37 -12.41 -7.06 27.55
N ALA A 38 -11.76 -6.02 28.07
CA ALA A 38 -12.27 -4.66 27.99
C ALA A 38 -12.44 -4.17 26.53
N PRO A 39 -13.44 -3.29 26.24
CA PRO A 39 -13.54 -2.61 24.96
C PRO A 39 -12.28 -1.82 24.61
N ALA A 40 -12.04 -1.60 23.31
CA ALA A 40 -10.92 -0.75 22.88
C ALA A 40 -11.17 0.71 23.31
N PHE A 41 -10.14 1.36 23.83
CA PHE A 41 -10.19 2.77 24.23
C PHE A 41 -8.97 3.54 23.71
N GLU A 42 -9.15 4.85 23.48
CA GLU A 42 -8.07 5.72 23.01
C GLU A 42 -7.04 5.92 24.13
N VAL A 43 -5.76 5.74 23.79
CA VAL A 43 -4.64 6.06 24.68
C VAL A 43 -4.15 7.45 24.30
N LEU A 44 -4.20 8.37 25.26
CA LEU A 44 -3.70 9.73 25.10
C LEU A 44 -2.23 9.83 25.52
N PRO A 45 -1.47 10.81 24.98
CA PRO A 45 -0.11 11.07 25.47
C PRO A 45 -0.12 11.41 26.96
N PRO A 46 1.01 11.24 27.67
CA PRO A 46 1.14 11.66 29.06
C PRO A 46 0.77 13.15 29.24
N PRO A 47 0.25 13.55 30.42
CA PRO A 47 -0.09 14.93 30.70
C PRO A 47 1.08 15.88 30.41
N GLY A 48 0.82 16.92 29.62
CA GLY A 48 1.84 17.86 29.19
C GLY A 48 1.31 18.91 28.23
N PRO A 49 2.20 19.74 27.66
CA PRO A 49 1.79 20.85 26.77
C PRO A 49 1.30 20.38 25.40
N LYS A 50 1.56 19.13 25.01
CA LYS A 50 1.16 18.56 23.72
C LYS A 50 -0.18 17.85 23.88
N LYS A 51 -1.17 18.26 23.09
CA LYS A 51 -2.53 17.69 23.11
C LYS A 51 -2.60 16.29 22.50
N TYR A 52 -1.79 16.03 21.47
CA TYR A 52 -1.75 14.78 20.73
C TYR A 52 -0.36 14.16 20.78
N TRP A 53 -0.27 12.88 20.44
CA TRP A 53 1.00 12.17 20.37
C TRP A 53 1.99 12.86 19.43
N THR A 54 3.25 12.87 19.85
CA THR A 54 4.40 13.10 18.96
C THR A 54 4.95 11.73 18.55
N ARG A 55 5.63 11.63 17.40
CA ARG A 55 6.25 10.36 16.99
C ARG A 55 7.31 9.89 18.00
N ARG A 56 8.11 10.83 18.53
CA ARG A 56 9.11 10.54 19.57
C ARG A 56 8.47 10.04 20.86
N GLY A 57 7.41 10.71 21.32
CA GLY A 57 6.68 10.33 22.53
C GLY A 57 6.01 8.96 22.39
N LEU A 58 5.42 8.68 21.22
CA LEU A 58 4.84 7.39 20.93
C LEU A 58 5.89 6.28 20.94
N ALA A 59 7.06 6.50 20.32
CA ALA A 59 8.13 5.51 20.31
C ALA A 59 8.66 5.23 21.72
N ALA A 60 8.89 6.27 22.54
CA ALA A 60 9.29 6.12 23.93
C ALA A 60 8.26 5.30 24.74
N TRP A 61 6.97 5.63 24.57
CA TRP A 61 5.88 4.89 25.22
C TRP A 61 5.81 3.42 24.76
N LEU A 62 6.00 3.15 23.46
CA LEU A 62 6.05 1.77 22.96
C LEU A 62 7.24 0.99 23.55
N VAL A 63 8.42 1.62 23.67
CA VAL A 63 9.57 1.00 24.34
C VAL A 63 9.21 0.67 25.79
N GLU A 64 8.55 1.55 26.53
CA GLU A 64 8.12 1.26 27.91
C GLU A 64 7.08 0.13 27.99
N ILE A 65 6.09 0.15 27.10
CA ILE A 65 4.97 -0.81 27.05
C ILE A 65 5.41 -2.22 26.68
N LEU A 66 6.42 -2.33 25.82
CA LEU A 66 6.95 -3.59 25.29
C LEU A 66 8.06 -4.16 26.19
N ASP A 67 7.89 -4.09 27.52
CA ASP A 67 8.88 -4.54 28.51
C ASP A 67 8.96 -6.06 28.73
N GLY A 68 8.23 -6.84 27.93
CA GLY A 68 8.19 -8.30 27.99
C GLY A 68 7.28 -8.89 29.09
N LYS A 69 6.71 -8.09 30.00
CA LYS A 69 5.86 -8.61 31.08
C LYS A 69 4.44 -8.95 30.62
N VAL A 70 3.92 -8.17 29.69
CA VAL A 70 2.59 -8.38 29.08
C VAL A 70 2.78 -8.65 27.60
N PRO A 71 2.52 -9.88 27.11
CA PRO A 71 2.54 -10.18 25.69
C PRO A 71 1.60 -9.22 24.95
N THR A 72 2.17 -8.36 24.11
CA THR A 72 1.48 -7.25 23.46
C THR A 72 1.62 -7.38 21.94
N ILE A 73 0.51 -7.26 21.20
CA ILE A 73 0.55 -7.10 19.74
C ILE A 73 0.25 -5.66 19.34
N VAL A 74 1.09 -5.07 18.50
CA VAL A 74 0.98 -3.69 18.02
C VAL A 74 0.83 -3.69 16.50
N GLY A 75 -0.30 -3.23 16.00
CA GLY A 75 -0.52 -2.96 14.58
C GLY A 75 -0.30 -1.50 14.24
N ILE A 76 0.56 -1.21 13.25
CA ILE A 76 0.91 0.15 12.84
C ILE A 76 0.56 0.38 11.36
N ASP A 77 -0.23 1.43 11.05
CA ASP A 77 -0.61 1.80 9.68
C ASP A 77 0.49 2.58 8.95
N HIS A 78 1.59 1.89 8.63
CA HIS A 78 2.57 2.31 7.63
C HIS A 78 3.39 1.12 7.13
N GLY A 79 4.09 1.28 6.00
CA GLY A 79 4.97 0.24 5.46
C GLY A 79 6.19 -0.02 6.35
N PHE A 80 6.61 -1.28 6.49
CA PHE A 80 7.83 -1.63 7.25
C PHE A 80 9.07 -1.82 6.38
N SER A 81 8.90 -1.88 5.06
CA SER A 81 10.01 -1.97 4.11
C SER A 81 9.56 -1.51 2.72
N PHE A 82 10.45 -1.60 1.74
CA PHE A 82 10.29 -1.13 0.36
C PHE A 82 10.20 -2.30 -0.63
N PRO A 83 9.70 -2.07 -1.86
CA PRO A 83 9.66 -3.10 -2.89
C PRO A 83 11.06 -3.51 -3.36
N MET A 84 11.23 -4.75 -3.82
CA MET A 84 12.50 -5.32 -4.28
C MET A 84 13.19 -4.46 -5.34
N ARG A 85 12.42 -3.78 -6.20
CA ARG A 85 12.94 -2.83 -7.19
C ARG A 85 13.78 -1.70 -6.60
N TYR A 86 13.48 -1.29 -5.36
CA TYR A 86 14.27 -0.32 -4.62
C TYR A 86 15.65 -0.90 -4.25
N PHE A 87 15.67 -2.12 -3.73
CA PHE A 87 16.90 -2.83 -3.39
C PHE A 87 17.78 -3.02 -4.63
N GLU A 88 17.18 -3.49 -5.74
CA GLU A 88 17.85 -3.68 -7.03
C GLU A 88 18.44 -2.36 -7.56
N ARG A 89 17.67 -1.26 -7.54
CA ARG A 89 18.14 0.05 -8.02
C ARG A 89 19.38 0.53 -7.29
N TYR A 90 19.43 0.31 -5.97
CA TYR A 90 20.49 0.86 -5.12
C TYR A 90 21.55 -0.16 -4.73
N GLY A 91 21.48 -1.38 -5.27
CA GLY A 91 22.42 -2.46 -4.97
C GLY A 91 22.42 -2.86 -3.49
N LEU A 92 21.26 -2.75 -2.82
CA LEU A 92 21.14 -3.08 -1.41
C LEU A 92 21.07 -4.60 -1.23
N VAL A 93 21.70 -5.10 -0.16
CA VAL A 93 21.48 -6.47 0.30
C VAL A 93 20.00 -6.61 0.67
N PRO A 94 19.29 -7.66 0.20
CA PRO A 94 17.88 -7.90 0.51
C PRO A 94 17.70 -8.43 1.95
N GLU A 95 18.25 -7.69 2.91
CA GLU A 95 18.22 -7.96 4.35
C GLU A 95 17.62 -6.76 5.06
N TRP A 96 16.58 -7.00 5.87
CA TRP A 96 15.79 -5.93 6.46
C TRP A 96 16.56 -5.05 7.48
N PRO A 97 17.37 -5.60 8.40
CA PRO A 97 18.25 -4.80 9.25
C PRO A 97 19.17 -3.84 8.48
N SER A 98 19.88 -4.34 7.46
CA SER A 98 20.76 -3.50 6.64
C SER A 98 20.00 -2.43 5.85
N PHE A 99 18.80 -2.77 5.37
CA PHE A 99 17.89 -1.79 4.77
C PHE A 99 17.51 -0.67 5.75
N LEU A 100 17.17 -0.99 7.00
CA LEU A 100 16.84 0.04 7.99
C LEU A 100 18.02 0.97 8.28
N ASP A 101 19.24 0.43 8.33
CA ASP A 101 20.45 1.23 8.53
C ASP A 101 20.70 2.18 7.35
N ASP A 102 20.65 1.68 6.11
CA ASP A 102 20.77 2.51 4.90
C ASP A 102 19.64 3.55 4.83
N PHE A 103 18.40 3.13 5.08
CA PHE A 103 17.24 4.03 5.07
C PHE A 103 17.42 5.16 6.10
N CYS A 104 17.76 4.84 7.34
CA CYS A 104 17.88 5.86 8.40
C CYS A 104 19.07 6.79 8.19
N PHE A 105 20.12 6.35 7.50
CA PHE A 105 21.22 7.23 7.10
C PHE A 105 20.74 8.29 6.10
N HIS A 106 19.97 7.89 5.10
CA HIS A 106 19.50 8.80 4.04
C HIS A 106 18.24 9.58 4.42
N TRP A 107 17.37 9.00 5.25
CA TRP A 107 16.10 9.56 5.70
C TRP A 107 16.06 9.77 7.22
N PRO A 108 16.78 10.79 7.74
CA PRO A 108 16.92 11.04 9.19
C PRO A 108 15.67 11.74 9.78
N THR A 109 14.47 11.23 9.52
CA THR A 109 13.19 11.85 9.90
C THR A 109 12.87 11.75 11.40
N ASP A 110 13.74 11.11 12.18
CA ASP A 110 13.78 11.10 13.65
C ASP A 110 14.48 12.34 14.24
N LYS A 111 15.26 13.06 13.44
CA LYS A 111 16.01 14.24 13.89
C LYS A 111 15.11 15.44 14.11
N ALA A 112 15.58 16.34 14.97
CA ALA A 112 14.87 17.57 15.30
C ALA A 112 14.56 18.36 14.03
N HIS A 113 13.38 19.00 14.00
CA HIS A 113 12.95 19.90 12.93
C HIS A 113 12.93 19.28 11.51
N THR A 114 12.95 17.94 11.39
CA THR A 114 13.06 17.27 10.09
C THR A 114 11.68 16.79 9.62
N TYR A 115 11.23 17.34 8.48
CA TYR A 115 10.02 16.93 7.79
C TYR A 115 10.36 15.90 6.71
N VAL A 116 9.43 14.96 6.44
CA VAL A 116 9.57 14.02 5.32
C VAL A 116 9.79 14.76 4.00
N ASP A 117 9.09 15.88 3.79
CA ASP A 117 9.21 16.66 2.56
C ASP A 117 10.58 17.32 2.39
N PHE A 118 11.23 17.74 3.49
CA PHE A 118 12.57 18.33 3.46
C PHE A 118 13.64 17.30 3.13
N VAL A 119 13.42 16.05 3.53
CA VAL A 119 14.32 14.96 3.15
C VAL A 119 14.12 14.56 1.70
N ARG A 120 12.85 14.41 1.30
CA ARG A 120 12.45 14.03 -0.05
C ARG A 120 12.95 15.01 -1.12
N ASN A 121 12.98 16.30 -0.81
CA ASN A 121 13.41 17.34 -1.75
C ASN A 121 14.92 17.66 -1.67
N GLY A 122 15.69 16.92 -0.84
CA GLY A 122 17.13 17.11 -0.69
C GLY A 122 17.54 18.32 0.15
N SER A 123 16.63 18.98 0.87
CA SER A 123 16.98 20.12 1.74
C SER A 123 17.63 19.69 3.05
N VAL A 124 17.35 18.47 3.54
CA VAL A 124 17.91 17.88 4.76
C VAL A 124 18.21 16.39 4.51
N GLY A 125 19.33 15.87 5.02
CA GLY A 125 19.70 14.48 4.81
C GLY A 125 20.03 14.18 3.34
N TYR A 126 19.83 12.92 2.93
CA TYR A 126 20.25 12.41 1.61
C TYR A 126 19.13 11.63 0.91
N GLY A 127 17.88 12.05 1.11
CA GLY A 127 16.71 11.33 0.61
C GLY A 127 16.58 11.34 -0.91
N ASP A 128 17.12 12.36 -1.57
CA ASP A 128 17.22 12.47 -3.02
C ASP A 128 18.08 11.36 -3.66
N ALA A 129 19.13 10.91 -2.96
CA ALA A 129 19.94 9.76 -3.34
C ALA A 129 19.24 8.40 -3.09
N ARG A 130 18.06 8.40 -2.44
CA ARG A 130 17.34 7.20 -1.98
C ARG A 130 15.83 7.30 -2.21
N ILE A 131 15.44 7.72 -3.41
CA ILE A 131 14.05 7.89 -3.81
C ILE A 131 13.48 6.70 -4.61
N GLY A 132 12.27 6.28 -4.29
CA GLY A 132 11.54 5.29 -5.09
C GLY A 132 10.56 5.91 -6.09
N GLU A 133 10.00 5.09 -6.96
CA GLU A 133 8.97 5.55 -7.91
C GLU A 133 7.56 5.29 -7.38
N ARG A 134 6.65 6.23 -7.63
CA ARG A 134 5.22 6.18 -7.27
C ARG A 134 4.50 4.87 -7.64
N ARG A 135 4.94 4.18 -8.70
CA ARG A 135 4.33 2.95 -9.20
C ARG A 135 5.00 1.67 -8.68
N TRP A 136 6.09 1.79 -7.94
CA TRP A 136 6.75 0.64 -7.36
C TRP A 136 5.95 0.16 -6.17
N ARG A 137 5.26 -0.96 -6.36
CA ARG A 137 4.45 -1.58 -5.33
C ARG A 137 5.15 -2.79 -4.76
N ARG A 138 4.97 -3.00 -3.47
CA ARG A 138 5.29 -4.27 -2.82
C ARG A 138 4.24 -5.30 -3.18
N MET A 139 4.61 -6.58 -3.17
CA MET A 139 3.65 -7.65 -3.40
C MET A 139 2.49 -7.61 -2.41
N THR A 140 2.74 -7.21 -1.15
CA THR A 140 1.67 -7.07 -0.17
C THR A 140 0.67 -5.97 -0.54
N GLU A 141 1.09 -4.92 -1.23
CA GLU A 141 0.18 -3.87 -1.67
C GLU A 141 -0.68 -4.36 -2.84
N ASP A 142 -0.10 -5.14 -3.76
CA ASP A 142 -0.85 -5.82 -4.81
C ASP A 142 -1.83 -6.85 -4.23
N ALA A 143 -1.42 -7.60 -3.19
CA ALA A 143 -2.24 -8.56 -2.46
C ALA A 143 -3.51 -7.94 -1.87
N THR A 144 -3.40 -6.75 -1.26
CA THR A 144 -4.59 -6.03 -0.73
C THR A 144 -5.50 -5.48 -1.83
N GLY A 145 -4.98 -5.28 -3.06
CA GLY A 145 -5.70 -4.68 -4.18
C GLY A 145 -5.95 -3.16 -4.08
N SER A 146 -5.82 -2.54 -2.90
CA SER A 146 -6.10 -1.11 -2.70
C SER A 146 -5.05 -0.32 -1.95
N ALA A 147 -4.10 -0.96 -1.25
CA ALA A 147 -3.00 -0.26 -0.61
C ALA A 147 -2.11 0.40 -1.67
N LYS A 148 -1.68 1.63 -1.41
CA LYS A 148 -0.85 2.39 -2.33
C LYS A 148 0.62 2.10 -2.07
N SER A 149 1.44 2.30 -3.09
CA SER A 149 2.90 2.32 -2.95
C SER A 149 3.35 3.24 -1.82
N VAL A 150 4.32 2.79 -1.03
CA VAL A 150 5.09 3.58 -0.06
C VAL A 150 5.77 4.81 -0.67
N PHE A 151 5.86 4.93 -2.01
CA PHE A 151 6.39 6.09 -2.72
C PHE A 151 5.30 6.98 -3.35
N HIS A 152 4.02 6.70 -3.09
CA HIS A 152 2.90 7.45 -3.64
C HIS A 152 2.51 8.63 -2.74
N PHE A 153 3.39 9.61 -2.60
CA PHE A 153 3.17 10.78 -1.73
C PHE A 153 1.99 11.67 -2.15
N ASP A 154 1.54 12.50 -1.20
CA ASP A 154 0.64 13.65 -1.41
C ASP A 154 -0.71 13.33 -2.06
N VAL A 155 -1.23 12.13 -1.80
CA VAL A 155 -2.59 11.73 -2.21
C VAL A 155 -3.37 11.16 -1.04
N LYS A 156 -4.70 11.33 -1.08
CA LYS A 156 -5.60 10.78 -0.06
C LYS A 156 -5.40 9.28 0.13
N GLY A 157 -5.28 8.83 1.39
CA GLY A 157 -5.10 7.42 1.75
C GLY A 157 -3.77 6.83 1.31
N SER A 158 -2.73 7.66 1.22
CA SER A 158 -1.35 7.21 1.07
C SER A 158 -0.66 7.14 2.42
N VAL A 159 0.14 6.08 2.60
CA VAL A 159 1.01 5.87 3.76
C VAL A 159 2.46 6.27 3.48
N ALA A 160 2.74 6.95 2.36
CA ALA A 160 4.11 7.26 1.97
C ALA A 160 4.83 8.11 3.02
N LYS A 161 4.19 9.20 3.49
CA LYS A 161 4.77 10.03 4.55
C LYS A 161 4.87 9.28 5.86
N SER A 162 3.85 8.53 6.28
CA SER A 162 3.87 7.77 7.53
C SER A 162 4.96 6.71 7.53
N THR A 163 5.17 6.02 6.40
CA THR A 163 6.27 5.05 6.21
C THR A 163 7.63 5.72 6.38
N HIS A 164 7.90 6.78 5.63
CA HIS A 164 9.20 7.47 5.67
C HIS A 164 9.46 8.18 7.00
N ALA A 165 8.39 8.54 7.71
CA ALA A 165 8.42 9.10 9.06
C ALA A 165 8.57 8.06 10.17
N GLY A 166 8.17 6.80 9.91
CA GLY A 166 8.00 5.74 10.91
C GLY A 166 9.16 4.74 10.94
N LEU A 167 9.80 4.45 9.80
CA LEU A 167 10.93 3.50 9.74
C LEU A 167 12.07 3.81 10.73
N PRO A 168 12.50 5.07 10.94
CA PRO A 168 13.52 5.37 11.94
C PRO A 168 13.09 5.03 13.37
N TRP A 169 11.79 5.17 13.68
CA TRP A 169 11.23 4.80 14.98
C TRP A 169 11.09 3.29 15.15
N LEU A 170 10.78 2.57 14.07
CA LEU A 170 10.78 1.10 14.08
C LEU A 170 12.18 0.55 14.37
N ARG A 171 13.23 1.13 13.74
CA ARG A 171 14.64 0.83 14.05
C ARG A 171 14.98 1.14 15.51
N HIS A 172 14.55 2.30 16.02
CA HIS A 172 14.77 2.69 17.42
C HIS A 172 14.12 1.70 18.41
N ILE A 173 12.86 1.33 18.18
CA ILE A 173 12.14 0.37 19.03
C ILE A 173 12.82 -1.00 18.98
N ARG A 174 13.22 -1.49 17.80
CA ARG A 174 13.97 -2.74 17.65
C ARG A 174 15.25 -2.75 18.50
N ALA A 175 16.03 -1.66 18.43
CA ALA A 175 17.27 -1.56 19.17
C ALA A 175 17.05 -1.52 20.70
N ALA A 176 15.96 -0.90 21.15
CA ALA A 176 15.62 -0.80 22.56
C ALA A 176 14.93 -2.05 23.12
N ARG A 177 14.27 -2.85 22.26
CA ARG A 177 13.51 -4.07 22.58
C ARG A 177 13.87 -5.21 21.62
N PRO A 178 15.10 -5.75 21.67
CA PRO A 178 15.50 -6.87 20.81
C PRO A 178 14.68 -8.15 21.01
N GLU A 179 13.98 -8.27 22.14
CA GLU A 179 13.04 -9.35 22.44
C GLU A 179 11.67 -9.21 21.76
N ALA A 180 11.32 -8.02 21.25
CA ALA A 180 10.09 -7.80 20.53
C ALA A 180 10.21 -8.33 19.10
N HIS A 181 9.22 -9.11 18.67
CA HIS A 181 9.19 -9.72 17.35
C HIS A 181 8.63 -8.73 16.32
N ILE A 182 9.41 -8.34 15.34
CA ILE A 182 8.95 -7.52 14.22
C ILE A 182 8.59 -8.44 13.06
N TRP A 183 7.29 -8.63 12.86
CA TRP A 183 6.77 -9.54 11.86
C TRP A 183 6.69 -8.86 10.47
N PRO A 184 7.01 -9.56 9.37
CA PRO A 184 7.47 -10.96 9.28
C PRO A 184 9.01 -11.14 9.35
N PHE A 185 9.77 -10.06 9.55
CA PHE A 185 11.23 -10.05 9.42
C PHE A 185 11.97 -10.95 10.43
N ASP A 186 11.45 -11.06 11.66
CA ASP A 186 11.99 -11.96 12.69
C ASP A 186 11.42 -13.39 12.58
N GLY A 187 10.68 -13.68 11.52
CA GLY A 187 10.05 -14.97 11.24
C GLY A 187 8.52 -14.88 11.19
N TRP A 188 7.92 -15.84 10.48
CA TRP A 188 6.47 -15.87 10.27
C TRP A 188 5.69 -16.22 11.53
N GLN A 189 6.24 -17.09 12.37
CA GLN A 189 5.57 -17.59 13.56
C GLN A 189 6.26 -17.02 14.80
N PRO A 190 5.74 -15.95 15.42
CA PRO A 190 6.35 -15.43 16.63
C PRO A 190 6.27 -16.48 17.76
N ALA A 191 7.09 -16.37 18.80
CA ALA A 191 7.01 -17.27 19.94
C ALA A 191 5.80 -16.98 20.85
N ILE A 192 5.29 -17.99 21.56
CA ILE A 192 4.26 -17.79 22.59
C ILE A 192 4.84 -16.89 23.70
N GLY A 193 4.06 -15.91 24.15
CA GLY A 193 4.50 -14.94 25.15
C GLY A 193 5.33 -13.78 24.61
N ALA A 194 5.80 -13.83 23.37
CA ALA A 194 6.48 -12.70 22.75
C ALA A 194 5.52 -11.54 22.47
N SER A 195 6.01 -10.31 22.63
CA SER A 195 5.34 -9.14 22.07
C SER A 195 5.68 -9.01 20.59
N VAL A 196 4.73 -8.56 19.78
CA VAL A 196 4.81 -8.57 18.32
C VAL A 196 4.43 -7.20 17.75
N ILE A 197 5.21 -6.70 16.79
CA ILE A 197 4.89 -5.51 16.01
C ILE A 197 4.61 -5.95 14.57
N VAL A 198 3.48 -5.53 14.00
CA VAL A 198 3.00 -5.91 12.66
C VAL A 198 2.64 -4.68 11.85
N GLU A 199 2.93 -4.74 10.55
CA GLU A 199 2.38 -3.82 9.56
C GLU A 199 0.89 -4.15 9.35
N VAL A 200 0.03 -3.13 9.40
CA VAL A 200 -1.42 -3.30 9.18
C VAL A 200 -1.93 -2.31 8.15
N TYR A 201 -3.12 -2.60 7.62
CA TYR A 201 -3.84 -1.71 6.74
C TYR A 201 -5.31 -1.67 7.18
N PRO A 202 -5.75 -0.61 7.91
CA PRO A 202 -7.05 -0.56 8.56
C PRO A 202 -8.24 -0.87 7.64
N LYS A 203 -8.16 -0.51 6.35
CA LYS A 203 -9.21 -0.82 5.35
C LYS A 203 -9.49 -2.30 5.09
N LEU A 204 -8.68 -3.21 5.62
CA LEU A 204 -9.03 -4.63 5.62
C LEU A 204 -10.16 -4.93 6.62
N TRP A 205 -10.33 -4.10 7.65
CA TRP A 205 -11.20 -4.39 8.79
C TRP A 205 -12.13 -3.25 9.20
N SER A 206 -11.82 -2.00 8.85
CA SER A 206 -12.54 -0.78 9.29
C SER A 206 -14.05 -0.84 9.06
N ASP A 207 -14.47 -1.40 7.93
CA ASP A 207 -15.89 -1.47 7.53
C ASP A 207 -16.70 -2.49 8.35
N LYS A 208 -16.02 -3.34 9.16
CA LYS A 208 -16.67 -4.32 10.06
C LYS A 208 -17.20 -3.70 11.34
N TYR A 209 -16.76 -2.48 11.67
CA TYR A 209 -17.05 -1.84 12.94
C TYR A 209 -17.80 -0.52 12.74
N PRO A 210 -18.78 -0.18 13.61
CA PRO A 210 -19.46 1.10 13.54
C PRO A 210 -18.47 2.25 13.84
N VAL A 211 -18.59 3.36 13.11
CA VAL A 211 -17.72 4.54 13.29
C VAL A 211 -18.08 5.31 14.56
N GLU A 212 -19.37 5.40 14.90
CA GLU A 212 -19.89 6.20 16.03
C GLU A 212 -19.41 7.67 15.93
N ASP A 213 -18.85 8.23 16.99
CA ASP A 213 -18.36 9.61 17.09
C ASP A 213 -16.87 9.77 16.73
N ARG A 214 -16.20 8.69 16.33
CA ARG A 214 -14.77 8.69 16.00
C ARG A 214 -14.47 9.44 14.69
N THR A 215 -13.36 10.17 14.67
CA THR A 215 -12.76 10.63 13.41
C THR A 215 -12.25 9.44 12.59
N VAL A 216 -11.95 9.67 11.31
CA VAL A 216 -11.35 8.63 10.44
C VAL A 216 -10.09 8.03 11.07
N ASP A 217 -9.14 8.88 11.47
CA ASP A 217 -7.88 8.46 12.11
C ASP A 217 -8.12 7.67 13.41
N GLN A 218 -9.11 8.06 14.21
CA GLN A 218 -9.48 7.32 15.44
C GLN A 218 -10.11 5.97 15.10
N HIS A 219 -10.98 5.93 14.09
CA HIS A 219 -11.66 4.71 13.66
C HIS A 219 -10.70 3.68 13.09
N ASP A 220 -9.69 4.12 12.34
CA ASP A 220 -8.66 3.27 11.77
C ASP A 220 -7.82 2.61 12.88
N ALA A 221 -7.31 3.40 13.85
CA ALA A 221 -6.60 2.87 15.02
C ALA A 221 -7.47 1.94 15.87
N TYR A 222 -8.73 2.33 16.14
CA TYR A 222 -9.70 1.53 16.89
C TYR A 222 -9.95 0.17 16.23
N SER A 223 -10.19 0.18 14.92
CA SER A 223 -10.52 -1.01 14.14
C SER A 223 -9.37 -2.02 14.15
N VAL A 224 -8.13 -1.55 14.08
CA VAL A 224 -6.93 -2.40 14.23
C VAL A 224 -6.89 -3.03 15.63
N ALA A 225 -6.96 -2.22 16.70
CA ALA A 225 -6.87 -2.73 18.07
C ALA A 225 -7.95 -3.79 18.35
N ARG A 226 -9.18 -3.52 17.90
CA ARG A 226 -10.33 -4.41 18.03
C ARG A 226 -10.20 -5.68 17.20
N TRP A 227 -9.79 -5.57 15.93
CA TRP A 227 -9.61 -6.74 15.08
C TRP A 227 -8.53 -7.67 15.63
N LEU A 228 -7.38 -7.13 16.07
CA LEU A 228 -6.30 -7.94 16.65
C LEU A 228 -6.79 -8.74 17.88
N LYS A 229 -7.61 -8.11 18.74
CA LYS A 229 -8.20 -8.77 19.91
C LYS A 229 -9.15 -9.91 19.51
N GLU A 230 -10.03 -9.64 18.55
CA GLU A 230 -11.03 -10.61 18.08
C GLU A 230 -10.36 -11.77 17.31
N ALA A 231 -9.33 -11.49 16.51
CA ALA A 231 -8.56 -12.45 15.75
C ALA A 231 -7.71 -13.35 16.66
N ASP A 232 -7.11 -12.81 17.72
CA ASP A 232 -6.39 -13.59 18.73
C ASP A 232 -7.32 -14.58 19.44
N ARG A 233 -8.49 -14.09 19.90
CA ARG A 233 -9.48 -14.94 20.58
C ARG A 233 -10.01 -16.07 19.69
N SER A 234 -10.22 -15.81 18.42
CA SER A 234 -10.80 -16.77 17.48
C SER A 234 -9.77 -17.72 16.86
N GLY A 235 -8.48 -17.49 17.05
CA GLY A 235 -7.40 -18.24 16.39
C GLY A 235 -7.06 -17.73 14.99
N VAL A 236 -7.87 -16.85 14.39
CA VAL A 236 -7.65 -16.26 13.05
C VAL A 236 -6.30 -15.55 12.96
N LEU A 237 -5.82 -14.98 14.06
CA LEU A 237 -4.52 -14.31 14.10
C LEU A 237 -3.35 -15.28 13.83
N GLN A 238 -3.47 -16.54 14.26
CA GLN A 238 -2.46 -17.56 14.03
C GLN A 238 -2.34 -17.91 12.53
N ASP A 239 -3.47 -17.95 11.83
CA ASP A 239 -3.50 -18.13 10.38
C ASP A 239 -2.97 -16.89 9.65
N ALA A 240 -3.28 -15.68 10.16
CA ALA A 240 -2.79 -14.43 9.58
C ALA A 240 -1.26 -14.26 9.66
N PHE A 241 -0.60 -14.96 10.61
CA PHE A 241 0.86 -15.01 10.72
C PHE A 241 1.52 -15.97 9.72
N ALA A 242 0.76 -16.84 9.06
CA ALA A 242 1.32 -17.77 8.09
C ALA A 242 1.92 -17.05 6.87
N PRO A 243 2.99 -17.60 6.26
CA PRO A 243 3.58 -17.05 5.05
C PRO A 243 2.57 -17.03 3.89
N PRO A 244 2.58 -15.99 3.03
CA PRO A 244 1.69 -15.90 1.89
C PRO A 244 2.14 -16.84 0.76
N GLY A 245 1.20 -17.66 0.27
CA GLY A 245 1.34 -18.40 -0.98
C GLY A 245 2.55 -19.36 -1.04
N PHE A 246 3.06 -19.58 -2.26
CA PHE A 246 4.21 -20.45 -2.53
C PHE A 246 5.54 -19.76 -2.19
N GLY A 247 6.61 -20.55 -2.03
CA GLY A 247 7.89 -20.12 -1.45
C GLY A 247 8.52 -18.82 -2.00
N ALA A 248 8.36 -18.52 -3.29
CA ALA A 248 8.89 -17.28 -3.87
C ALA A 248 8.20 -16.01 -3.32
N VAL A 249 6.89 -16.09 -3.05
CA VAL A 249 6.13 -14.95 -2.50
C VAL A 249 6.53 -14.74 -1.03
N ALA A 250 6.62 -15.81 -0.26
CA ALA A 250 7.11 -15.75 1.10
C ALA A 250 8.55 -15.22 1.18
N ALA A 251 9.43 -15.64 0.26
CA ALA A 251 10.82 -15.18 0.19
C ALA A 251 10.95 -13.67 -0.13
N THR A 252 10.11 -13.13 -1.01
CA THR A 252 10.11 -11.68 -1.24
C THR A 252 9.44 -10.93 -0.09
N ALA A 253 8.43 -11.50 0.56
CA ALA A 253 7.74 -10.88 1.69
C ALA A 253 8.62 -10.74 2.96
N VAL A 254 9.62 -11.60 3.15
CA VAL A 254 10.63 -11.39 4.23
C VAL A 254 11.60 -10.24 3.93
N VAL A 255 11.58 -9.68 2.71
CA VAL A 255 12.37 -8.49 2.32
C VAL A 255 11.48 -7.25 2.27
N GLU A 256 10.35 -7.33 1.56
CA GLU A 256 9.43 -6.20 1.35
C GLU A 256 8.50 -5.93 2.55
N GLY A 257 8.39 -6.90 3.47
CA GLY A 257 7.35 -6.93 4.50
C GLY A 257 6.01 -7.43 3.98
N TRP A 258 5.08 -7.64 4.91
CA TRP A 258 3.71 -8.07 4.62
C TRP A 258 2.71 -7.35 5.52
N ILE A 259 1.59 -6.94 4.93
CA ILE A 259 0.45 -6.39 5.67
C ILE A 259 -0.31 -7.56 6.28
N LEU A 260 -0.45 -7.56 7.60
CA LEU A 260 -1.17 -8.62 8.30
C LEU A 260 -2.60 -8.77 7.75
N GLY A 261 -2.98 -10.00 7.38
CA GLY A 261 -4.29 -10.31 6.79
C GLY A 261 -4.41 -10.02 5.29
N ALA A 262 -3.35 -9.63 4.60
CA ALA A 262 -3.32 -9.64 3.14
C ALA A 262 -3.15 -11.08 2.60
N GLU A 263 -3.89 -11.41 1.54
CA GLU A 263 -3.96 -12.77 0.98
C GLU A 263 -3.33 -12.86 -0.41
N TRP A 264 -2.64 -13.96 -0.69
CA TRP A 264 -2.05 -14.26 -2.00
C TRP A 264 -2.54 -15.60 -2.56
N PRO A 265 -2.90 -15.69 -3.86
CA PRO A 265 -2.94 -14.61 -4.84
C PRO A 265 -4.00 -13.57 -4.48
N PRO A 266 -3.89 -12.32 -4.98
CA PRO A 266 -4.84 -11.26 -4.63
C PRO A 266 -6.27 -11.72 -4.94
N VAL A 267 -7.10 -11.82 -3.90
CA VAL A 267 -8.50 -12.16 -4.09
C VAL A 267 -9.12 -11.00 -4.84
N LYS A 268 -9.69 -11.26 -6.03
CA LYS A 268 -10.46 -10.26 -6.76
C LYS A 268 -11.61 -9.82 -5.86
N ARG A 269 -11.46 -8.70 -5.15
CA ARG A 269 -12.57 -8.05 -4.45
C ARG A 269 -13.67 -7.84 -5.48
N LYS A 270 -14.84 -8.47 -5.29
CA LYS A 270 -16.06 -8.04 -5.97
C LYS A 270 -16.19 -6.55 -5.64
N GLU A 271 -16.15 -5.70 -6.66
CA GLU A 271 -16.38 -4.28 -6.46
C GLU A 271 -17.68 -4.12 -5.64
N PRO A 272 -17.66 -3.38 -4.51
CA PRO A 272 -18.87 -3.16 -3.73
C PRO A 272 -19.87 -2.50 -4.68
N GLY A 273 -21.05 -3.15 -4.80
CA GLY A 273 -22.08 -2.87 -5.79
C GLY A 273 -22.17 -1.39 -6.12
N GLY A 274 -21.56 -1.02 -7.25
CA GLY A 274 -21.73 0.30 -7.81
C GLY A 274 -23.20 0.47 -8.12
N ARG A 275 -23.85 1.41 -7.42
CA ARG A 275 -25.14 2.01 -7.81
C ARG A 275 -25.28 1.92 -9.31
N ASN A 276 -26.33 1.22 -9.80
CA ASN A 276 -26.71 1.06 -11.20
C ASN A 276 -26.03 2.10 -12.12
N ARG A 277 -24.79 1.83 -12.53
CA ARG A 277 -24.14 2.59 -13.59
C ARG A 277 -24.62 1.91 -14.84
N THR A 278 -25.59 2.56 -15.46
CA THR A 278 -25.91 2.43 -16.88
C THR A 278 -24.70 1.88 -17.64
N THR A 279 -24.89 0.67 -18.18
CA THR A 279 -24.02 -0.06 -19.11
C THR A 279 -22.82 0.77 -19.60
N ALA A 280 -21.65 0.57 -18.99
CA ALA A 280 -20.42 1.20 -19.44
C ALA A 280 -20.19 0.84 -20.91
N LYS A 281 -20.12 1.87 -21.78
CA LYS A 281 -19.86 1.68 -23.20
C LYS A 281 -18.54 0.93 -23.39
N PRO A 282 -18.47 -0.05 -24.31
CA PRO A 282 -17.24 -0.80 -24.57
C PRO A 282 -16.09 0.14 -24.96
N LYS A 283 -14.88 -0.14 -24.45
CA LYS A 283 -13.67 0.61 -24.79
C LYS A 283 -13.49 0.59 -26.31
N THR A 284 -13.48 1.78 -26.91
CA THR A 284 -13.55 1.99 -28.37
C THR A 284 -12.27 1.58 -29.10
N THR A 285 -11.21 1.22 -28.38
CA THR A 285 -9.92 0.79 -28.94
C THR A 285 -9.68 -0.71 -28.81
N ARG A 286 -10.61 -1.47 -28.23
CA ARG A 286 -10.48 -2.92 -28.12
C ARG A 286 -10.60 -3.56 -29.50
N SER A 287 -9.74 -4.53 -29.83
CA SER A 287 -9.91 -5.36 -31.04
C SER A 287 -11.32 -5.96 -31.07
N GLY A 288 -11.95 -5.93 -32.24
CA GLY A 288 -13.35 -6.31 -32.45
C GLY A 288 -14.37 -5.19 -32.19
N TYR A 289 -13.97 -4.03 -31.66
CA TYR A 289 -14.88 -2.88 -31.54
C TYR A 289 -15.26 -2.35 -32.93
N VAL A 290 -16.55 -2.23 -33.20
CA VAL A 290 -17.08 -1.60 -34.41
C VAL A 290 -17.58 -0.20 -34.07
N ASN A 291 -17.04 0.81 -34.76
CA ASN A 291 -17.46 2.19 -34.55
C ASN A 291 -18.79 2.52 -35.26
N ARG A 292 -19.35 3.70 -34.99
CA ARG A 292 -20.62 4.17 -35.59
C ARG A 292 -20.62 4.29 -37.12
N ASN A 293 -19.45 4.20 -37.77
CA ASN A 293 -19.28 4.28 -39.21
C ASN A 293 -18.98 2.88 -39.82
N ASN A 294 -19.33 1.80 -39.11
CA ASN A 294 -19.18 0.40 -39.55
C ASN A 294 -17.73 0.00 -39.88
N GLN A 295 -16.80 0.39 -39.01
CA GLN A 295 -15.40 0.03 -39.11
C GLN A 295 -14.97 -0.71 -37.85
N VAL A 296 -14.35 -1.89 -38.02
CA VAL A 296 -13.86 -2.72 -36.94
C VAL A 296 -12.40 -2.40 -36.60
N VAL A 297 -12.06 -2.39 -35.32
CA VAL A 297 -10.68 -2.32 -34.84
C VAL A 297 -10.06 -3.71 -34.94
N LEU A 298 -8.99 -3.87 -35.70
CA LEU A 298 -8.25 -5.14 -35.79
C LEU A 298 -7.25 -5.28 -34.63
N GLY A 299 -6.57 -4.21 -34.25
CA GLY A 299 -5.61 -4.25 -33.16
C GLY A 299 -4.80 -2.97 -33.01
N CYS A 300 -3.97 -2.96 -31.96
CA CYS A 300 -2.97 -1.93 -31.70
C CYS A 300 -1.64 -2.36 -32.33
N THR A 301 -0.94 -1.42 -32.96
CA THR A 301 0.39 -1.69 -33.56
C THR A 301 1.54 -1.56 -32.56
N GLY A 302 1.33 -0.82 -31.46
CA GLY A 302 2.40 -0.45 -30.53
C GLY A 302 3.23 0.76 -30.99
N GLU A 303 3.10 1.17 -32.25
CA GLU A 303 3.80 2.31 -32.83
C GLU A 303 3.13 3.64 -32.44
N PRO A 304 3.91 4.74 -32.33
CA PRO A 304 3.37 6.05 -32.00
C PRO A 304 2.41 6.54 -33.09
N GLY A 305 1.28 7.10 -32.65
CA GLY A 305 0.40 7.89 -33.49
C GLY A 305 0.94 9.31 -33.71
N ASN A 306 0.22 10.13 -34.48
CA ASN A 306 0.61 11.52 -34.73
C ASN A 306 -0.05 12.54 -33.78
N ASP A 307 -0.86 12.09 -32.82
CA ASP A 307 -1.42 12.90 -31.73
C ASP A 307 -0.61 12.72 -30.43
N HIS A 308 -0.70 13.70 -29.51
CA HIS A 308 0.03 13.68 -28.23
C HIS A 308 -0.23 12.40 -27.42
N ASN A 309 0.84 11.62 -27.18
CA ASN A 309 0.82 10.35 -26.45
C ASN A 309 -0.18 9.31 -27.00
N GLN A 310 -0.55 9.37 -28.28
CA GLN A 310 -1.43 8.37 -28.90
C GLN A 310 -0.63 7.22 -29.49
N ILE A 311 -1.28 6.05 -29.55
CA ILE A 311 -0.78 4.84 -30.21
C ILE A 311 -1.65 4.54 -31.42
N LEU A 312 -1.03 3.99 -32.46
CA LEU A 312 -1.64 3.69 -33.75
C LEU A 312 -2.45 2.37 -33.72
N TYR A 313 -3.71 2.45 -34.16
CA TYR A 313 -4.63 1.31 -34.30
C TYR A 313 -4.97 1.06 -35.76
N ILE A 314 -5.16 -0.22 -36.12
CA ILE A 314 -5.60 -0.61 -37.46
C ILE A 314 -7.10 -0.80 -37.47
N LEU A 315 -7.80 -0.10 -38.36
CA LEU A 315 -9.22 -0.28 -38.60
C LEU A 315 -9.44 -0.94 -39.97
N GLN A 316 -10.49 -1.75 -40.08
CA GLN A 316 -11.02 -2.26 -41.35
C GLN A 316 -12.45 -1.78 -41.56
N CYS A 317 -12.75 -1.20 -42.71
CA CYS A 317 -14.13 -0.83 -43.06
C CYS A 317 -14.92 -2.07 -43.50
N HIS A 318 -16.08 -2.32 -42.92
CA HIS A 318 -16.95 -3.41 -43.37
C HIS A 318 -17.64 -3.13 -44.71
N ASN A 319 -17.77 -1.86 -45.12
CA ASN A 319 -18.45 -1.51 -46.36
C ASN A 319 -17.57 -1.73 -47.61
N CYS A 320 -16.27 -1.45 -47.53
CA CYS A 320 -15.35 -1.56 -48.68
C CYS A 320 -14.10 -2.42 -48.42
N GLY A 321 -13.90 -2.94 -47.21
CA GLY A 321 -12.75 -3.77 -46.86
C GLY A 321 -11.44 -3.01 -46.58
N ALA A 322 -11.38 -1.70 -46.82
CA ALA A 322 -10.17 -0.89 -46.66
C ALA A 322 -9.58 -0.96 -45.25
N ARG A 323 -8.26 -1.16 -45.15
CA ARG A 323 -7.49 -1.12 -43.90
C ARG A 323 -6.62 0.13 -43.81
N TYR A 324 -6.61 0.79 -42.66
CA TYR A 324 -5.86 2.02 -42.45
C TYR A 324 -5.63 2.31 -40.97
N GLY A 325 -4.59 3.09 -40.68
CA GLY A 325 -4.23 3.53 -39.34
C GLY A 325 -5.05 4.70 -38.81
N ALA A 326 -5.32 4.72 -37.50
CA ALA A 326 -5.90 5.85 -36.77
C ALA A 326 -5.40 5.92 -35.32
N ASN A 327 -5.40 7.13 -34.74
CA ASN A 327 -5.13 7.32 -33.31
C ASN A 327 -6.26 6.75 -32.45
N GLY A 328 -5.91 6.27 -31.25
CA GLY A 328 -6.87 5.77 -30.26
C GLY A 328 -8.00 6.75 -29.91
N SER A 329 -7.65 8.04 -29.81
CA SER A 329 -8.55 9.18 -29.61
C SER A 329 -9.66 9.27 -30.67
N ASP A 330 -9.40 8.84 -31.90
CA ASP A 330 -10.30 9.04 -33.04
C ASP A 330 -11.16 7.81 -33.39
N VAL A 331 -10.83 6.63 -32.85
CA VAL A 331 -11.42 5.36 -33.31
C VAL A 331 -12.95 5.37 -33.32
N PHE A 332 -13.57 5.92 -32.28
CA PHE A 332 -15.03 5.96 -32.12
C PHE A 332 -15.76 6.86 -33.16
N GLN A 333 -15.04 7.81 -33.75
CA GLN A 333 -15.58 8.81 -34.68
C GLN A 333 -15.04 8.69 -36.11
N ARG A 334 -14.01 7.88 -36.30
CA ARG A 334 -13.28 7.76 -37.56
C ARG A 334 -14.22 7.36 -38.69
N LYS A 335 -14.13 8.05 -39.84
CA LYS A 335 -14.76 7.66 -41.11
C LYS A 335 -13.74 7.01 -42.05
N CYS A 336 -14.21 6.09 -42.89
CA CYS A 336 -13.38 5.44 -43.90
C CYS A 336 -12.86 6.45 -44.94
N PRO A 337 -11.54 6.52 -45.19
CA PRO A 337 -10.97 7.39 -46.23
C PRO A 337 -11.37 7.00 -47.65
N GLN A 338 -11.67 5.71 -47.91
CA GLN A 338 -11.97 5.25 -49.27
C GLN A 338 -13.43 5.42 -49.67
N CYS A 339 -14.38 5.08 -48.80
CA CYS A 339 -15.81 5.10 -49.15
C CYS A 339 -16.67 6.04 -48.27
N GLY A 340 -16.09 6.65 -47.24
CA GLY A 340 -16.81 7.43 -46.23
C GLY A 340 -16.38 8.90 -46.14
N GLY A 341 -15.53 9.38 -47.05
CA GLY A 341 -15.01 10.75 -47.05
C GLY A 341 -14.16 11.10 -45.82
N GLY A 342 -13.56 10.09 -45.17
CA GLY A 342 -12.70 10.29 -44.00
C GLY A 342 -11.32 10.84 -44.35
N ARG A 343 -10.61 11.41 -43.37
CA ARG A 343 -9.20 11.82 -43.52
C ARG A 343 -8.32 10.62 -43.94
N PRO A 344 -7.19 10.82 -44.65
CA PRO A 344 -6.24 9.75 -44.96
C PRO A 344 -5.82 8.94 -43.73
N GLY A 345 -5.56 7.65 -43.92
CA GLY A 345 -5.05 6.78 -42.86
C GLY A 345 -3.63 7.16 -42.45
N LEU A 346 -3.27 6.86 -41.20
CA LEU A 346 -1.86 6.86 -40.80
C LEU A 346 -1.17 5.65 -41.43
N ASP A 347 0.04 5.88 -41.93
CA ASP A 347 0.85 4.82 -42.52
C ASP A 347 1.24 3.80 -41.45
N TRP A 348 1.18 2.54 -41.82
CA TRP A 348 1.53 1.43 -40.96
C TRP A 348 2.24 0.40 -41.84
N ALA A 349 3.51 0.12 -41.53
CA ALA A 349 4.28 -0.83 -42.31
C ALA A 349 3.56 -2.19 -42.32
N GLN A 350 3.27 -2.70 -43.52
CA GLN A 350 2.65 -4.01 -43.69
C GLN A 350 3.62 -5.08 -43.20
N GLN A 351 3.41 -5.63 -42.00
CA GLN A 351 3.94 -6.95 -41.71
C GLN A 351 3.14 -7.97 -42.54
N PRO A 352 3.78 -8.82 -43.36
CA PRO A 352 3.06 -9.83 -44.13
C PRO A 352 2.32 -10.77 -43.19
N SER A 353 1.10 -11.17 -43.58
CA SER A 353 0.24 -12.08 -42.84
C SER A 353 0.99 -13.35 -42.46
N ARG A 354 1.02 -13.66 -41.16
CA ARG A 354 1.27 -15.03 -40.72
C ARG A 354 -0.03 -15.79 -40.90
N ASP A 355 -0.14 -16.49 -42.03
CA ASP A 355 -1.06 -17.62 -42.18
C ASP A 355 -0.59 -18.79 -41.30
#